data_AF-A0A656K2U3-F1
#
_entry.id   AF-A0A656K2U3-F1
#
_cell.length_a   1.000
_cell.length_b   1.000
_cell.length_c   1.000
_cell.angle_alpha   90.00
_cell.angle_beta   90.00
_cell.angle_gamma   90.00
#
_symmetry.space_group_name_H-M   'P 1'
#
loop_
_entity.id
_entity.type
_entity.pdbx_description
1 polymer ?
#
loop_
_entity_poly.entity_id
_entity_poly.type
_entity_poly.pdbx_seq_one_letter_code
_entity_poly.pdbx_strand_id
1 'polypeptide(L)'
;GVLVQVKCEQAERAGQAFSAQQQAELKQPILDQYEHQGHPYYSSARLWDDGVIDPAQTREILALALCASLNAPIEPTTFGLFRM
;
A
#
# COMPACT_ATOMS: atom_id res chain seq x y z
N GLY A 1 -2.62 15.05 6.69
CA GLY A 1 -2.68 13.74 7.37
C GLY A 1 -3.65 13.84 8.52
N VAL A 2 -4.68 12.99 8.54
CA VAL A 2 -5.79 13.03 9.52
C VAL A 2 -5.28 13.02 10.97
N LEU A 3 -4.23 12.26 11.26
CA LEU A 3 -3.64 12.20 12.61
C LEU A 3 -3.15 13.57 13.13
N VAL A 4 -2.51 14.36 12.27
CA VAL A 4 -2.01 15.68 12.66
C VAL A 4 -3.16 16.65 12.87
N GLN A 5 -4.20 16.58 12.04
CA GLN A 5 -5.39 17.39 12.20
C GLN A 5 -6.05 17.11 13.56
N VAL A 6 -6.24 15.83 13.92
CA VAL A 6 -6.78 15.45 15.23
C VAL A 6 -5.90 15.96 16.38
N LYS A 7 -4.57 15.96 16.23
CA LYS A 7 -3.64 16.47 17.24
C LYS A 7 -3.66 18.01 17.35
N CYS A 8 -3.79 18.73 16.25
CA CYS A 8 -4.03 20.18 16.26
C CYS A 8 -5.33 20.52 16.99
N GLU A 9 -6.43 19.85 16.62
CA GLU A 9 -7.74 20.05 17.24
C GLU A 9 -7.73 19.72 18.75
N GLN A 10 -6.97 18.70 19.16
CA GLN A 10 -6.76 18.38 20.59
C GLN A 10 -5.97 19.47 21.32
N ALA A 11 -4.90 20.00 20.72
CA ALA A 11 -4.07 21.04 21.30
C ALA A 11 -4.82 22.38 21.43
N GLU A 12 -5.59 22.75 20.40
CA GLU A 12 -6.47 23.92 20.41
C GLU A 12 -7.51 23.84 21.54
N ARG A 13 -8.15 22.67 21.71
CA ARG A 13 -9.09 22.44 22.84
C ARG A 13 -8.41 22.51 24.21
N ALA A 14 -7.12 22.19 24.30
CA ALA A 14 -6.32 22.28 25.52
C ALA A 14 -5.72 23.68 25.78
N GLY A 15 -5.99 24.66 24.90
CA GLY A 15 -5.43 26.01 25.00
C GLY A 15 -3.92 26.08 24.72
N GLN A 16 -3.35 25.07 24.06
CA GLN A 16 -1.93 24.97 23.73
C GLN A 16 -1.72 25.25 22.24
N ALA A 17 -0.67 26.01 21.90
CA ALA A 17 -0.28 26.22 20.51
C ALA A 17 0.47 24.99 19.98
N PHE A 18 0.04 24.45 18.84
CA PHE A 18 0.72 23.35 18.16
C PHE A 18 1.48 23.90 16.95
N SER A 19 2.80 24.06 17.11
CA SER A 19 3.62 24.74 16.11
C SER A 19 3.76 23.92 14.82
N ALA A 20 4.06 24.58 13.71
CA ALA A 20 4.34 23.91 12.45
C ALA A 20 5.52 22.92 12.55
N GLN A 21 6.48 23.21 13.42
CA GLN A 21 7.61 22.31 13.69
C GLN A 21 7.16 21.04 14.43
N GLN A 22 6.33 21.16 15.46
CA GLN A 22 5.76 20.00 16.16
C GLN A 22 4.87 19.15 15.23
N GLN A 23 4.15 19.80 14.31
CA GLN A 23 3.40 19.10 13.27
C GLN A 23 4.31 18.31 12.31
N ALA A 24 5.45 18.88 11.92
CA ALA A 24 6.41 18.21 11.05
C ALA A 24 7.08 17.03 11.77
N GLU A 25 7.53 17.23 13.02
CA GLU A 25 8.11 16.19 13.87
C GLU A 25 7.16 15.02 14.11
N LEU A 26 5.85 15.29 14.21
CA LEU A 26 4.82 14.24 14.31
C LEU A 26 4.60 13.50 12.97
N LYS A 27 4.65 14.21 11.84
CA LYS A 27 4.41 13.63 10.51
C LYS A 27 5.56 12.77 10.03
N GLN A 28 6.79 13.24 10.22
CA GLN A 28 7.98 12.63 9.63
C GLN A 28 8.12 11.13 9.91
N PRO A 29 8.03 10.64 11.17
CA PRO A 29 8.19 9.21 11.43
C PRO A 29 7.10 8.36 10.78
N ILE A 30 5.90 8.90 10.59
CA ILE A 30 4.80 8.20 9.91
C ILE A 30 5.09 8.13 8.41
N LEU A 31 5.54 9.23 7.80
CA LEU A 31 5.94 9.23 6.40
C LEU A 31 7.08 8.24 6.16
N ASP A 32 8.10 8.27 7.00
CA ASP A 32 9.25 7.36 6.91
C ASP A 32 8.82 5.90 7.08
N GLN A 33 7.88 5.63 7.99
CA GLN A 33 7.32 4.29 8.15
C GLN A 33 6.60 3.83 6.89
N TYR A 34 5.75 4.67 6.30
CA TYR A 34 5.01 4.31 5.09
C TYR A 34 5.93 4.16 3.89
N GLU A 35 6.95 5.00 3.76
CA GLU A 35 7.97 4.87 2.70
C GLU A 35 8.73 3.55 2.85
N HIS A 36 9.18 3.23 4.07
CA HIS A 36 9.90 2.00 4.33
C HIS A 36 9.05 0.75 4.09
N GLN A 37 7.81 0.75 4.58
CA GLN A 37 6.92 -0.41 4.50
C GLN A 37 6.20 -0.53 3.14
N GLY A 38 6.08 0.57 2.40
CA GLY A 38 5.50 0.62 1.07
C GLY A 38 6.50 0.34 -0.05
N HIS A 39 7.81 0.32 0.24
CA HIS A 39 8.83 0.06 -0.76
C HIS A 39 8.66 -1.36 -1.36
N PRO A 40 8.84 -1.56 -2.69
CA PRO A 40 8.66 -2.86 -3.34
C PRO A 40 9.44 -4.01 -2.69
N TYR A 41 10.67 -3.75 -2.24
CA TYR A 41 11.47 -4.76 -1.52
C TYR A 41 10.92 -5.14 -0.14
N TYR A 42 10.21 -4.24 0.54
CA TYR A 42 9.56 -4.58 1.80
C TYR A 42 8.41 -5.57 1.57
N SER A 43 7.64 -5.38 0.50
CA SER A 43 6.58 -6.27 0.04
C SER A 43 7.12 -7.64 -0.38
N SER A 44 8.10 -7.64 -1.30
CA SER A 44 8.63 -8.88 -1.90
C SER A 44 9.39 -9.75 -0.89
N ALA A 45 10.08 -9.13 0.10
CA ALA A 45 10.70 -9.86 1.21
C ALA A 45 9.71 -10.63 2.09
N ARG A 46 8.40 -10.34 1.98
CA ARG A 46 7.31 -10.97 2.74
C ARG A 46 6.38 -11.80 1.86
N LEU A 47 6.72 -11.97 0.58
CA LEU A 47 5.92 -12.73 -0.39
C LEU A 47 4.49 -12.19 -0.53
N TRP A 48 4.31 -10.88 -0.37
CA TRP A 48 3.04 -10.23 -0.71
C TRP A 48 2.84 -10.12 -2.22
N ASP A 49 3.94 -10.24 -2.96
CA ASP A 49 4.04 -10.37 -4.41
C ASP A 49 4.96 -11.55 -4.76
N ASP A 50 4.83 -12.08 -5.97
CA ASP A 50 5.69 -13.13 -6.50
C ASP A 50 7.03 -12.61 -7.06
N GLY A 51 7.30 -11.30 -6.92
CA GLY A 51 8.55 -10.66 -7.33
C GLY A 51 8.37 -9.25 -7.88
N VAL A 52 9.39 -8.41 -7.66
CA VAL A 52 9.55 -7.11 -8.32
C VAL A 52 10.24 -7.33 -9.67
N ILE A 53 9.67 -6.78 -10.74
CA ILE A 53 10.12 -6.99 -12.12
C ILE A 53 10.56 -5.69 -12.78
N ASP A 54 11.43 -5.79 -13.79
CA ASP A 54 11.69 -4.65 -14.69
C ASP A 54 10.39 -4.33 -15.47
N PRO A 55 9.88 -3.08 -15.42
CA PRO A 55 8.70 -2.70 -16.17
C PRO A 55 8.76 -3.05 -17.68
N ALA A 56 9.94 -3.02 -18.29
CA ALA A 56 10.13 -3.40 -19.69
C ALA A 56 9.86 -4.89 -19.97
N GLN A 57 9.98 -5.76 -18.96
CA GLN A 57 9.78 -7.21 -19.07
C GLN A 57 8.34 -7.67 -18.82
N THR A 58 7.43 -6.75 -18.45
CA THR A 58 6.04 -7.07 -18.10
C THR A 58 5.35 -7.98 -19.12
N ARG A 59 5.53 -7.69 -20.43
CA ARG A 59 4.92 -8.48 -21.51
C ARG A 59 5.39 -9.94 -21.52
N GLU A 60 6.69 -10.16 -21.37
CA GLU A 60 7.29 -11.49 -21.43
C GLU A 60 6.85 -12.33 -20.23
N ILE A 61 6.89 -11.75 -19.03
CA ILE A 61 6.48 -12.41 -17.80
C ILE A 61 4.99 -12.80 -17.85
N LEU A 62 4.11 -11.90 -18.30
CA LEU A 62 2.69 -12.21 -18.48
C LEU A 62 2.46 -13.31 -19.53
N ALA A 63 3.20 -13.29 -20.64
CA ALA A 63 3.08 -14.33 -21.67
C ALA A 63 3.45 -15.72 -21.13
N LEU A 64 4.53 -15.81 -20.34
CA LEU A 64 4.95 -17.04 -19.69
C LEU A 64 3.93 -17.50 -18.63
N ALA A 65 3.43 -16.59 -17.79
CA ALA A 65 2.43 -16.91 -16.76
C ALA A 65 1.12 -17.44 -17.37
N LEU A 66 0.64 -16.81 -18.45
CA LEU A 66 -0.54 -17.29 -19.18
C LEU A 66 -0.29 -18.66 -19.80
N CYS A 67 0.84 -18.87 -20.46
CA CYS A 67 1.20 -20.17 -21.03
C CYS A 67 1.24 -21.27 -19.95
N ALA A 68 1.79 -20.97 -18.77
CA ALA A 68 1.81 -21.89 -17.64
C ALA A 68 0.37 -22.19 -17.13
N SER A 69 -0.48 -21.18 -16.99
CA SER A 69 -1.86 -21.35 -16.48
C SER A 69 -2.75 -22.22 -17.37
N LEU A 70 -2.50 -22.26 -18.68
CA LEU A 70 -3.29 -23.03 -19.64
C LEU A 70 -3.06 -24.55 -19.57
N ASN A 71 -2.16 -25.01 -18.69
CA ASN A 71 -2.03 -26.44 -18.37
C ASN A 71 -3.18 -26.95 -17.49
N ALA A 72 -3.94 -26.05 -16.85
CA ALA A 72 -5.16 -26.38 -16.11
C ALA A 72 -6.41 -26.00 -16.92
N PRO A 73 -7.54 -26.73 -16.75
CA PRO A 73 -8.80 -26.36 -17.40
C PRO A 73 -9.33 -25.02 -16.87
N ILE A 74 -10.04 -24.30 -17.73
CA ILE A 74 -10.73 -23.06 -17.34
C ILE A 74 -12.06 -23.41 -16.68
N GLU A 75 -12.18 -23.10 -15.38
CA GLU A 75 -13.37 -23.38 -14.59
C GLU A 75 -14.48 -22.34 -14.82
N PRO A 76 -15.78 -22.73 -14.76
CA PRO A 76 -16.89 -21.78 -14.82
C PRO A 76 -17.00 -20.97 -13.51
N THR A 77 -17.21 -19.65 -13.63
CA THR A 77 -17.38 -18.77 -12.45
C THR A 77 -18.81 -18.79 -11.92
N THR A 78 -18.97 -19.06 -10.62
CA THR A 78 -20.24 -18.86 -9.90
C THR A 78 -20.07 -17.74 -8.88
N PHE A 79 -20.87 -16.68 -8.98
CA PHE A 79 -20.80 -15.55 -8.08
C PHE A 79 -21.65 -15.75 -6.81
N GLY A 80 -21.24 -15.08 -5.73
CA GLY A 80 -22.07 -14.91 -4.53
C GLY A 80 -23.19 -13.88 -4.72
N LEU A 81 -23.81 -13.46 -3.61
CA LEU A 81 -24.87 -12.45 -3.63
C LEU A 81 -24.30 -11.06 -3.90
N PHE A 82 -24.91 -10.32 -4.82
CA PHE A 82 -24.64 -8.91 -5.03
C PHE A 82 -25.49 -8.06 -4.09
N ARG A 83 -24.86 -7.15 -3.32
CA ARG A 83 -25.55 -6.11 -2.55
C ARG A 83 -25.80 -4.91 -3.47
N MET A 84 -27.07 -4.65 -3.78
CA MET A 84 -27.53 -3.53 -4.59
C MET A 84 -27.80 -2.29 -3.74
#